data_AF-A0A345DRE9-F1
#
_entry.id   AF-A0A345DRE9-F1
#
_cell.length_a   1.000
_cell.length_b   1.000
_cell.length_c   1.000
_cell.angle_alpha   90.00
_cell.angle_beta   90.00
_cell.angle_gamma   90.00
#
_symmetry.space_group_name_H-M   'P 1'
#
loop_
_entity.id
_entity.type
_entity.pdbx_description
1 polymer ?
#
loop_
_entity_poly.entity_id
_entity_poly.type
_entity_poly.pdbx_seq_one_letter_code
_entity_poly.pdbx_strand_id
1 'polypeptide(L)'
;MFLNWFNNNDLMILFSKSGCTREIIELLKLSRKNNIKTVLVTTKQNNSDLIQPDYRVLYHSYLDLTYFLIISSNISQLIITNILITILIDKKPSIYEEIQKGVILINNWNKKGTIV
;
A
#
# COMPACT_ATOMS: atom_id res chain seq x y z
N MET A 1 1.11 -19.59 -5.03
CA MET A 1 2.48 -19.99 -4.67
C MET A 1 3.21 -18.97 -3.79
N PHE A 2 2.89 -17.66 -3.82
CA PHE A 2 3.53 -16.62 -2.98
C PHE A 2 3.06 -16.52 -1.51
N LEU A 3 2.07 -17.31 -1.10
CA LEU A 3 1.35 -17.12 0.17
C LEU A 3 2.03 -17.75 1.39
N ASN A 4 3.10 -18.53 1.20
CA ASN A 4 3.84 -19.20 2.27
C ASN A 4 5.04 -18.38 2.79
N TRP A 5 5.26 -17.17 2.28
CA TRP A 5 6.37 -16.32 2.71
C TRP A 5 6.03 -15.41 3.88
N PHE A 6 4.75 -15.34 4.25
CA PHE A 6 4.32 -14.44 5.31
C PHE A 6 4.44 -15.08 6.69
N ASN A 7 4.97 -14.31 7.64
CA ASN A 7 5.04 -14.64 9.06
C ASN A 7 4.25 -13.62 9.90
N ASN A 8 4.09 -13.90 11.19
CA ASN A 8 3.31 -13.09 12.12
C ASN A 8 3.90 -11.71 12.47
N ASN A 9 5.13 -11.41 12.03
CA ASN A 9 5.74 -10.07 12.12
C ASN A 9 5.53 -9.23 10.85
N ASP A 10 4.94 -9.81 9.79
CA ASP A 10 4.72 -9.08 8.56
C ASP A 10 3.47 -8.18 8.65
N LEU A 11 3.45 -7.16 7.78
CA LEU A 11 2.32 -6.27 7.59
C LEU A 11 1.89 -6.33 6.12
N MET A 12 0.61 -6.61 5.89
CA MET A 12 0.04 -6.58 4.54
C MET A 12 -0.73 -5.28 4.31
N ILE A 13 -0.28 -4.49 3.33
CA ILE A 13 -0.96 -3.25 2.91
C ILE A 13 -1.69 -3.51 1.60
N LEU A 14 -3.01 -3.36 1.61
CA LEU A 14 -3.89 -3.64 0.49
C LEU A 14 -4.47 -2.34 -0.05
N PHE A 15 -4.26 -2.08 -1.34
CA PHE A 15 -4.86 -0.95 -2.05
C PHE A 15 -6.08 -1.43 -2.83
N SER A 16 -7.27 -0.97 -2.45
CA SER A 16 -8.49 -1.32 -3.17
C SER A 16 -9.56 -0.28 -2.96
N LYS A 17 -9.96 0.36 -4.05
CA LYS A 17 -11.03 1.36 -4.04
C LYS A 17 -12.33 0.81 -3.43
N SER A 18 -12.76 -0.35 -3.90
CA SER A 18 -13.99 -1.01 -3.45
C SER A 18 -13.80 -1.79 -2.15
N GLY A 19 -12.58 -2.26 -1.87
CA GLY A 19 -12.29 -3.09 -0.71
C GLY A 19 -12.92 -4.50 -0.74
N CYS A 20 -13.60 -4.86 -1.85
CA CYS A 20 -14.43 -6.07 -1.93
C CYS A 20 -14.15 -6.91 -3.19
N THR A 21 -13.05 -6.66 -3.91
CA THR A 21 -12.65 -7.58 -4.98
C THR A 21 -12.36 -8.95 -4.38
N ARG A 22 -12.57 -10.02 -5.16
CA ARG A 22 -12.38 -11.39 -4.70
C ARG A 22 -10.97 -11.59 -4.16
N GLU A 23 -9.97 -11.07 -4.87
CA GLU A 23 -8.55 -11.18 -4.50
C GLU A 23 -8.26 -10.48 -3.16
N ILE A 24 -8.87 -9.33 -2.90
CA ILE A 24 -8.73 -8.61 -1.62
C ILE A 24 -9.37 -9.40 -0.48
N ILE A 25 -10.55 -9.96 -0.70
CA ILE A 25 -11.24 -10.77 0.31
C ILE A 25 -10.42 -12.04 0.62
N GLU A 26 -9.87 -12.71 -0.39
CA GLU A 26 -9.03 -13.90 -0.19
C GLU A 26 -7.71 -13.58 0.53
N LEU A 27 -7.08 -12.44 0.23
CA LEU A 27 -5.90 -11.97 0.95
C LEU A 27 -6.22 -11.65 2.42
N LEU A 28 -7.34 -10.98 2.71
CA LEU A 28 -7.78 -10.71 4.08
C LEU A 28 -8.07 -12.00 4.86
N LYS A 29 -8.72 -12.99 4.24
CA LYS A 29 -8.93 -14.33 4.83
C LYS A 29 -7.60 -14.99 5.20
N LEU A 30 -6.66 -14.97 4.26
CA LEU A 30 -5.36 -15.59 4.45
C LEU A 30 -4.55 -14.87 5.54
N SER A 31 -4.53 -13.55 5.53
CA SER A 31 -3.80 -12.78 6.54
C SER A 31 -4.33 -13.07 7.94
N ARG A 32 -5.65 -13.11 8.10
CA ARG A 32 -6.29 -13.50 9.36
C ARG A 32 -5.92 -14.92 9.78
N LYS A 33 -5.94 -15.88 8.85
CA LYS A 33 -5.55 -17.27 9.13
C LYS A 33 -4.10 -17.40 9.63
N ASN A 34 -3.21 -16.54 9.15
CA ASN A 34 -1.78 -16.58 9.50
C ASN A 34 -1.38 -15.53 10.55
N ASN A 35 -2.33 -14.87 11.21
CA ASN A 35 -2.09 -13.80 12.20
C ASN A 35 -1.22 -12.65 11.66
N ILE A 36 -1.39 -12.30 10.38
CA ILE A 36 -0.70 -11.18 9.73
C ILE A 36 -1.58 -9.95 9.85
N LYS A 37 -1.02 -8.84 10.33
CA LYS A 37 -1.75 -7.57 10.41
C LYS A 37 -2.01 -7.02 9.01
N THR A 38 -3.16 -6.38 8.84
CA THR A 38 -3.63 -5.86 7.57
C THR A 38 -3.99 -4.38 7.65
N VAL A 39 -3.61 -3.63 6.61
CA VAL A 39 -4.05 -2.25 6.37
C VAL A 39 -4.78 -2.22 5.04
N LEU A 40 -6.03 -1.75 5.03
CA LEU A 40 -6.78 -1.54 3.79
C LEU A 40 -6.90 -0.05 3.47
N VAL A 41 -6.37 0.36 2.32
CA VAL A 41 -6.51 1.71 1.77
C VAL A 41 -7.68 1.71 0.78
N THR A 42 -8.79 2.37 1.13
CA THR A 42 -10.06 2.23 0.41
C THR A 42 -10.95 3.48 0.48
N THR A 43 -11.94 3.56 -0.42
CA THR A 43 -13.01 4.57 -0.33
C THR A 43 -14.20 4.09 0.51
N LYS A 44 -14.28 2.80 0.81
CA LYS A 44 -15.43 2.20 1.50
C LYS A 44 -15.29 2.28 3.02
N GLN A 45 -16.20 3.03 3.64
CA GLN A 45 -16.23 3.26 5.07
C GLN A 45 -16.56 2.02 5.88
N ASN A 46 -17.59 1.26 5.53
CA ASN A 46 -18.01 0.06 6.24
C ASN A 46 -18.62 -0.94 5.28
N ASN A 47 -18.35 -2.21 5.53
CA ASN A 47 -19.01 -3.32 4.88
C ASN A 47 -19.09 -4.44 5.92
N SER A 48 -20.12 -4.41 6.77
CA SER A 48 -20.27 -5.29 7.94
C SER A 48 -20.17 -6.77 7.59
N ASP A 49 -20.55 -7.11 6.37
CA ASP A 49 -20.68 -8.49 5.90
C ASP A 49 -19.36 -9.05 5.36
N LEU A 50 -18.30 -8.23 5.32
CA LEU A 50 -16.98 -8.62 4.85
C LEU A 50 -15.98 -8.75 6.01
N ILE A 51 -14.92 -9.53 5.76
CA ILE A 51 -13.80 -9.62 6.67
C ILE A 51 -13.16 -8.25 6.81
N GLN A 52 -13.05 -7.79 8.06
CA GLN A 52 -12.48 -6.49 8.36
C GLN A 52 -10.96 -6.58 8.42
N PRO A 53 -10.24 -5.61 7.84
CA PRO A 53 -8.82 -5.43 8.09
C PRO A 53 -8.58 -4.95 9.53
N ASP A 54 -7.36 -5.11 10.04
CA ASP A 54 -6.98 -4.59 11.36
C ASP A 54 -6.96 -3.06 11.40
N TYR A 55 -6.53 -2.45 10.29
CA TYR A 55 -6.50 -1.01 10.11
C TYR A 55 -7.11 -0.61 8.77
N ARG A 56 -7.72 0.58 8.73
CA ARG A 56 -8.29 1.16 7.51
C ARG A 56 -7.79 2.58 7.31
N VAL A 57 -7.39 2.88 6.08
CA VAL A 57 -7.11 4.24 5.62
C VAL A 57 -8.19 4.60 4.59
N LEU A 58 -8.97 5.62 4.92
CA LEU A 58 -10.06 6.08 4.08
C LEU A 58 -9.60 7.25 3.21
N TYR A 59 -10.02 7.24 1.95
CA TYR A 59 -9.83 8.36 1.05
C TYR A 59 -11.06 8.65 0.22
N HIS A 60 -11.11 9.86 -0.33
CA HIS A 60 -12.16 10.28 -1.24
C HIS A 60 -11.69 10.22 -2.69
N SER A 61 -12.60 9.87 -3.60
CA SER A 61 -12.36 9.88 -5.04
C SER A 61 -13.54 10.53 -5.76
N TYR A 62 -13.29 11.33 -6.78
CA TYR A 62 -14.33 11.96 -7.61
C TYR A 62 -15.24 10.92 -8.27
N LEU A 63 -16.56 11.16 -8.24
CA LEU A 63 -17.59 10.21 -8.69
C LEU A 63 -18.11 10.43 -10.13
N ASP A 64 -17.96 11.63 -10.70
CA ASP A 64 -18.83 12.06 -11.81
C ASP A 64 -18.40 11.68 -13.24
N LEU A 65 -17.23 11.09 -13.45
CA LEU A 65 -16.81 10.63 -14.79
C LEU A 65 -16.02 9.33 -14.68
N THR A 66 -16.43 8.29 -15.39
CA THR A 66 -15.89 6.91 -15.29
C THR A 66 -14.37 6.84 -15.45
N TYR A 67 -13.78 7.66 -16.32
CA TYR A 67 -12.33 7.71 -16.51
C TYR A 67 -11.60 8.42 -15.35
N PHE A 68 -12.15 9.54 -14.89
CA PHE A 68 -11.57 10.31 -13.78
C PHE A 68 -11.73 9.60 -12.43
N LEU A 69 -12.70 8.70 -12.31
CA LEU A 69 -12.95 7.89 -11.12
C LEU A 69 -11.74 7.01 -10.74
N ILE A 70 -11.09 6.40 -11.73
CA ILE A 70 -9.91 5.53 -11.55
C ILE A 70 -8.68 6.40 -11.30
N ILE A 71 -8.47 7.42 -12.12
CA ILE A 71 -7.34 8.35 -11.99
C ILE A 71 -7.35 9.01 -10.62
N SER A 72 -8.48 9.58 -10.19
CA SER A 72 -8.64 10.20 -8.88
C SER A 72 -8.34 9.22 -7.75
N SER A 73 -8.82 7.97 -7.87
CA SER A 73 -8.51 6.95 -6.87
C SER A 73 -7.02 6.62 -6.79
N ASN A 74 -6.35 6.48 -7.93
CA ASN A 74 -4.92 6.19 -7.98
C ASN A 74 -4.09 7.36 -7.44
N ILE A 75 -4.47 8.61 -7.77
CA ILE A 75 -3.84 9.81 -7.22
C ILE A 75 -3.97 9.83 -5.70
N SER A 76 -5.17 9.58 -5.16
CA SER A 76 -5.38 9.55 -3.70
C SER A 76 -4.53 8.46 -3.03
N GLN A 77 -4.44 7.27 -3.63
CA GLN A 77 -3.60 6.17 -3.11
C GLN A 77 -2.10 6.50 -3.17
N LEU A 78 -1.64 7.18 -4.21
CA LEU A 78 -0.26 7.69 -4.30
C LEU A 78 0.05 8.71 -3.22
N ILE A 79 -0.86 9.66 -2.98
CA ILE A 79 -0.71 10.67 -1.91
C ILE A 79 -0.63 10.00 -0.54
N ILE A 80 -1.52 9.04 -0.26
CA ILE A 80 -1.50 8.26 0.99
C ILE A 80 -0.18 7.52 1.15
N THR A 81 0.32 6.89 0.08
CA THR A 81 1.61 6.19 0.09
C THR A 81 2.74 7.16 0.42
N ASN A 82 2.75 8.35 -0.19
CA ASN A 82 3.73 9.38 0.11
C ASN A 82 3.68 9.82 1.57
N ILE A 83 2.49 10.09 2.12
CA ILE A 83 2.32 10.45 3.53
C ILE A 83 2.87 9.36 4.46
N LEU A 84 2.54 8.09 4.20
CA LEU A 84 3.03 6.98 5.00
C LEU A 84 4.57 6.89 4.98
N ILE A 85 5.18 7.02 3.79
CA ILE A 85 6.63 7.01 3.65
C ILE A 85 7.26 8.21 4.36
N THR A 86 6.72 9.42 4.19
CA THR A 86 7.22 10.63 4.86
C THR A 86 7.22 10.48 6.37
N ILE A 87 6.12 9.99 6.96
CA ILE A 87 6.02 9.76 8.41
C ILE A 87 7.02 8.68 8.87
N LEU A 88 7.24 7.64 8.07
CA LEU A 88 8.22 6.59 8.40
C LEU A 88 9.65 7.12 8.39
N ILE A 89 10.00 7.96 7.42
CA ILE A 89 11.32 8.61 7.34
C ILE A 89 11.53 9.55 8.53
N ASP A 90 10.52 10.37 8.86
CA ASP A 90 10.57 11.30 9.99
C ASP A 90 10.79 10.57 11.32
N LYS A 91 10.09 9.43 11.52
CA LYS A 91 10.25 8.60 12.72
C LYS A 91 11.55 7.80 12.78
N LYS A 92 12.22 7.58 11.64
CA LYS A 92 13.47 6.81 11.56
C LYS A 92 14.47 7.52 10.65
N PRO A 93 15.08 8.62 11.11
CA PRO A 93 16.00 9.41 10.29
C PRO A 93 17.18 8.60 9.76
N SER A 94 17.61 7.54 10.45
CA SER A 94 18.69 6.65 9.99
C SER A 94 18.37 5.95 8.67
N ILE A 95 17.09 5.77 8.32
CA ILE A 95 16.67 5.20 7.03
C ILE A 95 16.96 6.17 5.87
N TYR A 96 17.04 7.48 6.15
CA TYR A 96 17.32 8.48 5.13
C TYR A 96 18.64 8.23 4.41
N GLU A 97 19.67 7.79 5.14
CA GLU A 97 20.98 7.44 4.55
C GLU A 97 20.87 6.25 3.60
N GLU A 98 20.03 5.25 3.90
CA GLU A 98 19.79 4.12 3.00
C GLU A 98 19.04 4.56 1.73
N ILE A 99 18.05 5.45 1.87
CA ILE A 99 17.32 6.03 0.74
C ILE A 99 18.28 6.81 -0.17
N GLN A 100 19.19 7.59 0.40
CA GLN A 100 20.20 8.33 -0.38
C GLN A 100 21.10 7.39 -1.20
N LYS A 101 21.50 6.23 -0.66
CA LYS A 101 22.24 5.22 -1.43
C LYS A 101 21.40 4.73 -2.63
N GLY A 102 20.12 4.48 -2.43
CA GLY A 102 19.18 4.14 -3.51
C GLY A 102 19.10 5.22 -4.60
N VAL A 103 19.08 6.49 -4.22
CA VAL A 103 19.09 7.62 -5.16
C VAL A 103 20.38 7.66 -5.99
N ILE A 104 21.52 7.40 -5.36
CA ILE A 104 22.82 7.32 -6.06
C ILE A 104 22.80 6.18 -7.10
N LEU A 105 22.28 5.01 -6.74
CA LEU A 105 22.16 3.88 -7.66
C LEU A 105 21.30 4.21 -8.89
N ILE A 106 20.13 4.83 -8.68
CA ILE A 106 19.25 5.26 -9.78
C ILE A 106 19.95 6.31 -10.67
N ASN A 107 20.66 7.25 -10.06
CA ASN A 107 21.41 8.25 -10.82
C ASN A 107 22.55 7.62 -11.64
N ASN A 108 23.24 6.63 -11.09
CA ASN A 108 24.26 5.88 -11.81
C ASN A 108 23.65 5.10 -12.99
N TRP A 109 22.51 4.45 -12.77
CA TRP A 109 21.77 3.77 -13.83
C TRP A 109 21.37 4.73 -14.96
N ASN A 110 20.77 5.88 -14.62
CA ASN A 110 20.31 6.84 -15.61
C ASN A 110 21.46 7.47 -16.41
N LYS A 111 22.65 7.62 -15.82
CA LYS A 111 23.81 8.23 -16.49
C LYS A 111 24.68 7.25 -17.25
N LYS A 112 24.86 6.03 -16.72
CA LYS A 112 25.88 5.07 -17.19
C LYS A 112 25.28 3.75 -17.69
N GLY A 113 23.98 3.52 -17.49
CA GLY A 113 23.34 2.23 -17.79
C GLY A 113 23.81 1.09 -16.88
N THR A 114 24.42 1.39 -15.74
CA THR A 114 24.98 0.38 -14.82
C THR A 114 24.54 0.62 -13.38
N ILE A 115 24.30 -0.48 -12.65
CA ILE A 115 24.04 -0.49 -11.20
C ILE A 115 25.36 -0.86 -10.51
N VAL A 116 26.26 0.12 -10.38
CA VAL A 116 27.51 -0.01 -9.61
C VAL A 116 27.63 1.21 -8.70
#